data_AF-A0A0G4MG23-F1
#
_entry.id   AF-A0A0G4MG23-F1
#
_cell.length_a   1.000
_cell.length_b   1.000
_cell.length_c   1.000
_cell.angle_alpha   90.00
_cell.angle_beta   90.00
_cell.angle_gamma   90.00
#
_symmetry.space_group_name_H-M   'P 1'
#
loop_
_entity.id
_entity.type
_entity.pdbx_description
1 polymer ?
#
loop_
_entity_poly.entity_id
_entity_poly.type
_entity_poly.pdbx_seq_one_letter_code
_entity_poly.pdbx_strand_id
1 'polypeptide(L)' 'MHKGKTGGVGVKRYHLSDFRNPYTPDVEIEELPNSVVLDFVDGSSLQIACEGRAGQLSVLHTLQEAHQTHAAF' A
#
# COMPACT_ATOMS: atom_id res chain seq x y z
N MET A 1 22.67 -15.96 14.22
CA MET A 1 22.85 -15.24 12.94
C MET A 1 21.88 -15.84 11.93
N HIS A 2 20.66 -15.30 11.80
CA HIS A 2 19.68 -15.81 10.84
C HIS A 2 19.98 -15.22 9.47
N LYS A 3 20.49 -16.07 8.56
CA LYS A 3 20.77 -15.74 7.18
C LYS A 3 19.44 -15.60 6.44
N GLY A 4 18.99 -14.36 6.25
CA GLY A 4 17.83 -14.04 5.42
C GLY A 4 18.03 -14.59 4.02
N LYS A 5 17.22 -15.59 3.66
CA LYS A 5 17.19 -16.17 2.32
C LYS A 5 16.54 -15.14 1.40
N THR A 6 17.34 -14.43 0.61
CA THR A 6 16.88 -13.62 -0.52
C THR A 6 16.36 -14.57 -1.60
N GLY A 7 15.17 -15.14 -1.38
CA GLY A 7 14.39 -15.72 -2.45
C GLY A 7 14.11 -14.59 -3.44
N GLY A 8 14.50 -14.75 -4.70
CA GLY A 8 14.35 -13.72 -5.71
C GLY A 8 12.93 -13.17 -5.67
N VAL A 9 12.79 -11.91 -5.25
CA VAL A 9 11.51 -11.22 -5.22
C VAL A 9 11.13 -11.02 -6.68
N GLY A 10 10.24 -11.88 -7.18
CA GLY A 10 9.55 -11.59 -8.41
C GLY A 10 8.87 -10.24 -8.26
N VAL A 11 9.06 -9.34 -9.22
CA VAL A 11 8.34 -8.07 -9.22
C VAL A 11 6.87 -8.37 -9.46
N LYS A 12 6.04 -8.18 -8.43
CA LYS A 12 4.59 -8.24 -8.57
C LYS A 12 4.07 -6.85 -8.89
N ARG A 13 3.31 -6.73 -9.97
CA ARG A 13 2.69 -5.48 -10.43
C ARG A 13 1.18 -5.63 -10.37
N TYR A 14 0.51 -4.55 -9.99
CA TYR A 14 -0.93 -4.46 -9.88
C TYR A 14 -1.39 -3.16 -10.56
N HIS A 15 -2.57 -3.15 -11.16
CA HIS A 15 -3.15 -1.92 -11.69
C HIS A 15 -3.93 -1.21 -10.57
N LEU A 16 -3.90 0.13 -10.55
CA LEU A 16 -4.58 0.85 -9.46
C LEU A 16 -6.11 0.68 -9.48
N SER A 17 -6.70 0.37 -10.63
CA SER A 17 -8.14 0.03 -10.74
C SER A 17 -8.51 -1.26 -10.02
N ASP A 18 -7.55 -2.14 -9.72
CA ASP A 18 -7.79 -3.37 -8.97
C ASP A 18 -8.04 -3.08 -7.48
N PHE A 19 -7.77 -1.85 -7.03
CA PHE A 19 -7.89 -1.43 -5.65
C PHE A 19 -9.05 -0.45 -5.45
N ARG A 20 -9.53 -0.39 -4.21
CA ARG A 20 -10.29 0.73 -3.68
C ARG A 20 -9.37 1.93 -3.45
N ASN A 21 -9.96 3.08 -3.13
CA ASN A 21 -9.18 4.27 -2.82
C ASN A 21 -8.21 4.00 -1.65
N PRO A 22 -6.89 4.24 -1.81
CA PRO A 22 -5.89 4.01 -0.75
C PRO A 22 -6.18 4.83 0.51
N TYR A 23 -5.83 4.31 1.68
CA TYR A 23 -6.11 4.97 2.97
C TYR A 23 -5.06 4.65 4.05
N THR A 24 -5.04 5.43 5.13
CA THR A 24 -4.27 5.12 6.35
C THR A 24 -5.11 4.25 7.27
N PRO A 25 -4.57 3.16 7.84
CA PRO A 25 -5.33 2.33 8.77
C PRO A 25 -5.70 3.11 10.04
N ASP A 26 -6.79 2.72 10.70
CA ASP A 26 -7.10 3.24 12.02
C ASP A 26 -5.99 2.86 13.01
N VAL A 27 -5.65 3.77 13.92
CA VAL A 27 -4.54 3.60 14.87
C VAL A 27 -4.72 2.35 15.75
N GLU A 28 -5.97 1.96 16.02
CA GLU A 28 -6.29 0.78 16.84
C GLU A 28 -6.04 -0.56 16.12
N ILE A 29 -5.97 -0.55 14.78
CA ILE A 29 -5.78 -1.75 13.93
C ILE A 29 -4.46 -1.68 13.15
N GLU A 30 -3.60 -0.70 13.44
CA GLU A 30 -2.35 -0.48 12.72
C GLU A 30 -1.33 -1.60 13.04
N GLU A 31 -1.21 -2.58 12.14
CA GLU A 31 -0.21 -3.65 12.25
C GLU A 31 1.23 -3.18 11.96
N LEU A 32 1.38 -2.19 11.06
CA LEU A 32 2.66 -1.63 10.64
C LEU A 32 2.69 -0.11 10.82
N PRO A 33 3.74 0.47 11.44
CA PRO A 33 3.78 1.90 11.74
C PRO A 33 3.87 2.75 10.47
N ASN A 34 3.11 3.85 10.47
CA ASN A 34 3.06 4.83 9.37
C ASN A 34 2.74 4.17 8.03
N SER A 35 1.82 3.20 8.01
CA SER A 35 1.54 2.42 6.81
C SER A 35 0.40 2.98 5.96
N VAL A 36 0.40 2.63 4.68
CA VAL A 36 -0.73 2.84 3.76
C VAL A 36 -1.31 1.49 3.38
N VAL A 37 -2.63 1.39 3.40
CA VAL A 37 -3.37 0.19 3.01
C VAL A 37 -3.94 0.37 1.60
N LEU A 38 -3.80 -0.68 0.78
CA LEU A 38 -4.47 -0.84 -0.50
C LEU A 38 -5.34 -2.10 -0.45
N ASP A 39 -6.65 -1.89 -0.39
CA ASP A 39 -7.61 -2.99 -0.46
C ASP A 39 -7.94 -3.29 -1.92
N PHE A 40 -7.80 -4.54 -2.32
CA PHE A 40 -8.30 -5.00 -3.60
C PHE A 40 -9.83 -5.02 -3.62
N VAL A 41 -10.41 -4.85 -4.80
CA VAL A 41 -11.86 -5.01 -5.01
C VAL A 41 -12.34 -6.43 -4.70
N ASP A 42 -11.43 -7.42 -4.77
CA ASP A 42 -11.70 -8.83 -4.46
C ASP A 42 -11.72 -9.17 -2.96
N GLY A 43 -11.39 -8.20 -2.09
CA GLY A 43 -11.41 -8.34 -0.64
C GLY A 43 -10.08 -8.74 0.00
N SER A 44 -9.02 -8.96 -0.78
CA SER A 44 -7.65 -9.05 -0.24
C SER A 44 -7.04 -7.65 -0.01
N SER A 45 -5.93 -7.55 0.74
CA SER A 45 -5.30 -6.26 1.04
C SER A 45 -3.77 -6.31 0.99
N LEU A 46 -3.16 -5.15 0.73
CA LEU A 46 -1.72 -4.91 0.88
C LEU A 46 -1.52 -3.77 1.87
N GLN A 47 -0.56 -3.95 2.77
CA GLN A 47 -0.13 -2.89 3.69
C GLN A 47 1.34 -2.59 3.47
N ILE A 48 1.65 -1.31 3.31
CA ILE A 48 2.99 -0.82 2.99
C ILE A 48 3.45 0.06 4.15
N ALA A 49 4.48 -0.36 4.87
CA ALA A 49 5.12 0.49 5.88
C ALA A 49 5.87 1.64 5.21
N CYS A 50 5.67 2.86 5.68
CA CYS A 50 6.46 4.01 5.26
C CYS A 50 7.49 4.39 6.34
N GLU A 51 8.55 5.08 5.95
CA GLU A 51 9.65 5.46 6.85
C GLU A 51 9.24 6.38 8.01
N GLY A 52 8.09 7.05 7.90
CA GLY A 52 7.56 7.95 8.91
C GLY A 52 6.29 8.65 8.43
N ARG A 53 5.71 9.51 9.28
CA ARG A 53 4.45 10.21 8.99
C ARG A 53 4.49 11.04 7.71
N ALA A 54 5.58 11.77 7.46
CA ALA A 54 5.72 12.55 6.23
C ALA A 54 5.76 11.66 4.98
N GLY A 55 6.50 10.55 5.05
CA GLY A 55 6.56 9.55 3.98
C GLY A 55 5.20 8.91 3.71
N GLN A 56 4.47 8.54 4.77
CA GLN A 56 3.11 8.00 4.68
C GLN A 56 2.17 8.96 3.95
N LEU A 57 2.15 10.23 4.35
CA LEU A 57 1.30 11.26 3.71
C LEU A 57 1.65 11.46 2.23
N SER A 58 2.95 11.54 1.91
CA SER A 58 3.40 11.70 0.53
C SER A 58 3.00 10.50 -0.34
N VAL A 59 3.23 9.28 0.16
CA VAL A 59 2.89 8.04 -0.56
C VAL A 59 1.38 7.93 -0.74
N LEU A 60 0.61 8.19 0.31
CA LEU A 60 -0.85 8.16 0.24
C LEU A 60 -1.39 9.13 -0.82
N HIS A 61 -0.93 10.38 -0.80
CA HIS A 61 -1.37 11.40 -1.75
C HIS A 61 -1.09 10.97 -3.20
N THR A 62 0.15 10.55 -3.49
CA THR A 62 0.53 10.08 -4.83
C THR A 62 -0.33 8.90 -5.28
N LEU A 63 -0.58 7.93 -4.40
CA LEU A 63 -1.40 6.77 -4.73
C LEU A 63 -2.87 7.14 -4.97
N GLN A 64 -3.43 8.06 -4.17
CA GLN A 64 -4.82 8.53 -4.35
C GLN A 64 -4.99 9.36 -5.63
N GLU A 65 -4.04 10.22 -5.98
CA GLU A 65 -4.06 10.98 -7.24
C GLU A 65 -3.99 10.05 -8.46
N ALA A 66 -3.08 9.09 -8.42
CA ALA A 66 -2.95 8.09 -9.47
C ALA A 66 -4.21 7.20 -9.56
N HIS A 67 -4.77 6.78 -8.41
CA HIS A 67 -6.01 6.01 -8.37
C HIS A 67 -7.16 6.77 -9.03
N GLN A 68 -7.37 8.04 -8.70
CA GLN A 68 -8.42 8.88 -9.32
C GLN A 68 -8.25 9.01 -10.84
N THR A 69 -7.00 9.08 -11.32
CA THR A 69 -6.70 9.18 -12.76
C THR A 69 -6.98 7.87 -13.50
N HIS A 70 -6.79 6.72 -12.84
CA HIS A 70 -6.82 5.39 -13.47
C HIS A 70 -8.04 4.52 -13.12
N ALA A 71 -8.76 4.83 -12.05
CA ALA A 71 -9.96 4.10 -11.62
C ALA A 71 -11.23 4.50 -12.41
N ALA A 72 -11.13 5.50 -13.28
CA ALA A 72 -12.24 6.00 -14.10
C ALA A 72 -12.42 5.26 -15.44
N PHE A 73 -11.69 4.15 -15.68
CA PHE A 73 -11.72 3.39 -16.93
C PHE A 73 -12.27 1.98 -16.74
#